data_AF-A0A9X6WH28-F1
#
_entry.id   AF-A0A9X6WH28-F1
#
_cell.length_a   1.000
_cell.length_b   1.000
_cell.length_c   1.000
_cell.angle_alpha   90.00
_cell.angle_beta   90.00
_cell.angle_gamma   90.00
#
_symmetry.space_group_name_H-M   'P 1'
#
loop_
_entity.id
_entity.type
_entity.pdbx_description
1 polymer ?
#
loop_
_entity_poly.entity_id
_entity_poly.type
_entity_poly.pdbx_seq_one_letter_code
_entity_poly.pdbx_strand_id
1 'polypeptide(L)'
;MNPKNDVYVYYANNKISECMEILRKHPELVYEPIIFEETILFDAVACRKHEWIEELLTLDIDLMKGDKMKQFPLAEALRRDDYTTIKLLVEAGADVNKVNEEGDEGLSFSVIHDDIKISEFLIQKGGRIKKYKFVIDNIGSSEMVTLLEQHEHVFCQEGASYWEEQRLALLMKEPRNAVVSA
;
A
#
# COMPACT_ATOMS: atom_id res chain seq x y z
N MET A 1 -13.27 -34.24 3.21
CA MET A 1 -12.22 -33.24 2.93
C MET A 1 -12.89 -31.88 3.09
N ASN A 2 -12.31 -30.97 3.87
CA ASN A 2 -12.89 -29.65 4.12
C ASN A 2 -11.97 -28.62 3.43
N PRO A 3 -12.35 -28.14 2.22
CA PRO A 3 -11.49 -27.27 1.41
C PRO A 3 -10.95 -26.06 2.16
N LYS A 4 -11.78 -25.43 3.01
CA LYS A 4 -11.35 -24.29 3.85
C LYS A 4 -10.26 -24.66 4.84
N ASN A 5 -10.40 -25.81 5.52
CA ASN A 5 -9.38 -26.30 6.44
C ASN A 5 -8.09 -26.67 5.70
N ASP A 6 -8.22 -27.23 4.49
CA ASP A 6 -7.07 -27.61 3.67
C ASP A 6 -6.29 -26.38 3.18
N VAL A 7 -6.97 -25.29 2.80
CA VAL A 7 -6.34 -23.98 2.49
C VAL A 7 -5.51 -23.49 3.68
N TYR A 8 -6.08 -23.49 4.89
CA TYR A 8 -5.35 -23.10 6.11
C TYR A 8 -4.11 -23.98 6.34
N VAL A 9 -4.27 -25.31 6.27
CA VAL A 9 -3.17 -26.26 6.50
C VAL A 9 -2.06 -26.07 5.47
N TYR A 10 -2.40 -25.92 4.19
CA TYR A 10 -1.41 -25.73 3.13
C TYR A 10 -0.71 -24.38 3.23
N TYR A 11 -1.45 -23.32 3.56
CA TYR A 11 -0.85 -22.01 3.82
C TYR A 11 0.11 -22.02 5.01
N ALA A 12 -0.28 -22.65 6.13
CA ALA A 12 0.56 -22.76 7.33
C ALA A 12 1.82 -23.62 7.10
N ASN A 13 1.78 -24.59 6.18
CA ASN A 13 2.89 -25.49 5.87
C ASN A 13 3.65 -25.09 4.57
N ASN A 14 3.43 -23.87 4.06
CA ASN A 14 4.07 -23.35 2.85
C ASN A 14 3.90 -24.24 1.59
N LYS A 15 2.71 -24.83 1.43
CA LYS A 15 2.35 -25.69 0.30
C LYS A 15 1.55 -24.90 -0.74
N ILE A 16 2.24 -24.07 -1.50
CA ILE A 16 1.62 -23.12 -2.44
C ILE A 16 0.84 -23.86 -3.53
N SER A 17 1.49 -24.80 -4.24
CA SER A 17 0.87 -25.53 -5.35
C SER A 17 -0.44 -26.22 -4.98
N GLU A 18 -0.46 -26.93 -3.85
CA GLU A 18 -1.65 -27.62 -3.36
C GLU A 18 -2.75 -26.64 -2.91
N CYS A 19 -2.37 -25.52 -2.30
CA CYS A 19 -3.32 -24.47 -1.94
C CYS A 19 -3.96 -23.85 -3.19
N MET A 20 -3.16 -23.50 -4.18
CA MET A 20 -3.64 -22.90 -5.43
C MET A 20 -4.52 -23.86 -6.22
N GLU A 21 -4.30 -25.17 -6.16
CA GLU A 21 -5.22 -26.16 -6.74
C GLU A 21 -6.62 -26.09 -6.10
N ILE A 22 -6.70 -25.93 -4.78
CA ILE A 22 -7.97 -25.78 -4.07
C ILE A 22 -8.61 -24.44 -4.41
N LEU A 23 -7.87 -23.33 -4.34
CA LEU A 23 -8.39 -21.99 -4.60
C LEU A 23 -8.91 -21.84 -6.04
N ARG A 24 -8.30 -22.52 -7.02
CA ARG A 24 -8.83 -22.52 -8.40
C ARG A 24 -10.16 -23.28 -8.54
N LYS A 25 -10.39 -24.32 -7.72
CA LYS A 25 -11.66 -25.07 -7.68
C LYS A 25 -12.71 -24.37 -6.82
N HIS A 26 -12.27 -23.59 -5.85
CA HIS A 26 -13.07 -22.89 -4.84
C HIS A 26 -12.61 -21.43 -4.66
N PRO A 27 -12.80 -20.55 -5.67
CA PRO A 27 -12.31 -19.17 -5.63
C PRO A 27 -12.86 -18.34 -4.47
N GLU A 28 -14.05 -18.68 -3.97
CA GLU A 28 -14.67 -18.02 -2.82
C GLU A 28 -13.80 -18.10 -1.56
N LEU A 29 -12.95 -19.12 -1.44
CA LEU A 29 -12.11 -19.34 -0.28
C LEU A 29 -10.96 -18.32 -0.16
N VAL A 30 -10.63 -17.59 -1.22
CA VAL A 30 -9.61 -16.52 -1.15
C VAL A 30 -10.00 -15.44 -0.16
N TYR A 31 -11.31 -15.15 -0.05
CA TYR A 31 -11.86 -14.13 0.84
C TYR A 31 -12.30 -14.69 2.19
N GLU A 32 -12.37 -16.02 2.30
CA GLU A 32 -12.68 -16.67 3.56
C GLU A 32 -11.51 -16.51 4.52
N PRO A 33 -11.77 -16.14 5.77
CA PRO A 33 -10.68 -15.94 6.68
C PRO A 33 -9.96 -17.23 7.05
N ILE A 34 -8.62 -17.18 7.03
CA ILE A 34 -7.76 -18.33 7.36
C ILE A 34 -7.21 -18.25 8.79
N ILE A 35 -6.73 -17.08 9.22
CA ILE A 35 -6.09 -16.82 10.53
C ILE A 35 -6.51 -15.43 11.01
N PHE A 36 -6.83 -15.26 12.29
CA PHE A 36 -7.22 -13.97 12.90
C PHE A 36 -8.37 -13.21 12.21
N GLU A 37 -9.17 -13.92 11.42
CA GLU A 37 -10.20 -13.41 10.50
C GLU A 37 -9.65 -12.56 9.33
N GLU A 38 -8.40 -12.78 8.94
CA GLU A 38 -7.80 -12.22 7.73
C GLU A 38 -7.91 -13.14 6.52
N THR A 39 -8.04 -12.52 5.34
CA THR A 39 -7.96 -13.23 4.05
C THR A 39 -6.55 -13.77 3.82
N ILE A 40 -6.41 -14.79 2.97
CA ILE A 40 -5.10 -15.37 2.66
C ILE A 40 -4.13 -14.36 2.04
N LEU A 41 -4.64 -13.45 1.20
CA LEU A 41 -3.82 -12.39 0.61
C LEU A 41 -3.34 -11.41 1.68
N PHE A 42 -4.23 -10.96 2.56
CA PHE A 42 -3.87 -9.98 3.57
C PHE A 42 -2.81 -10.54 4.54
N ASP A 43 -2.98 -11.78 5.00
CA ASP A 43 -1.98 -12.43 5.85
C ASP A 43 -0.65 -12.63 5.11
N ALA A 44 -0.67 -13.01 3.82
CA ALA A 44 0.54 -13.13 3.02
C ALA A 44 1.30 -11.80 2.90
N VAL A 45 0.58 -10.69 2.71
CA VAL A 45 1.15 -9.33 2.70
C VAL A 45 1.69 -8.95 4.07
N ALA A 46 0.93 -9.17 5.15
CA ALA A 46 1.36 -8.89 6.52
C ALA A 46 2.62 -9.71 6.90
N CYS A 47 2.74 -10.93 6.40
CA CYS A 47 3.91 -11.78 6.62
C CYS A 47 5.02 -11.59 5.57
N ARG A 48 4.87 -10.70 4.59
CA ARG A 48 5.80 -10.49 3.46
C ARG A 48 6.17 -11.79 2.72
N LYS A 49 5.19 -12.66 2.49
CA LYS A 49 5.35 -13.92 1.75
C LYS A 49 5.26 -13.66 0.25
N HIS A 50 6.31 -13.06 -0.34
CA HIS A 50 6.30 -12.61 -1.75
C HIS A 50 5.88 -13.70 -2.74
N GLU A 51 6.37 -14.93 -2.58
CA GLU A 51 6.01 -16.07 -3.46
C GLU A 51 4.51 -16.40 -3.38
N TRP A 52 3.91 -16.34 -2.18
CA TRP A 52 2.46 -16.51 -2.02
C TRP A 52 1.69 -15.37 -2.66
N ILE A 53 2.16 -14.13 -2.50
CA ILE A 53 1.52 -12.94 -3.07
C ILE A 53 1.52 -13.05 -4.59
N GLU A 54 2.66 -13.36 -5.21
CA GLU A 54 2.79 -13.55 -6.65
C GLU A 54 1.80 -14.61 -7.17
N GLU A 55 1.74 -15.77 -6.53
CA GLU A 55 0.85 -16.85 -6.94
C GLU A 55 -0.63 -16.48 -6.73
N LEU A 56 -1.00 -15.89 -5.59
CA LEU A 56 -2.37 -15.45 -5.33
C LEU A 56 -2.83 -14.40 -6.34
N LEU A 57 -1.96 -13.48 -6.75
CA LEU A 57 -2.26 -12.45 -7.76
C LEU A 57 -2.41 -13.02 -9.18
N THR A 58 -2.07 -14.30 -9.42
CA THR A 58 -2.44 -14.98 -10.67
C THR A 58 -3.92 -15.32 -10.75
N LEU A 59 -4.63 -15.24 -9.64
CA LEU A 59 -6.08 -15.42 -9.57
C LEU A 59 -6.77 -14.07 -9.82
N ASP A 60 -7.98 -14.12 -10.39
CA ASP A 60 -8.84 -12.93 -10.56
C ASP A 60 -9.47 -12.56 -9.22
N ILE A 61 -8.73 -11.80 -8.39
CA ILE A 61 -9.09 -11.49 -7.02
C ILE A 61 -9.30 -9.99 -6.81
N ASP A 62 -10.31 -9.66 -5.99
CA ASP A 62 -10.60 -8.30 -5.57
C ASP A 62 -9.60 -7.83 -4.52
N LEU A 63 -8.72 -6.91 -4.93
CA LEU A 63 -7.70 -6.31 -4.07
C LEU A 63 -8.25 -5.23 -3.13
N MET A 64 -9.55 -4.94 -3.18
CA MET A 64 -10.23 -4.03 -2.26
C MET A 64 -10.91 -4.77 -1.10
N LYS A 65 -10.67 -6.08 -0.96
CA LYS A 65 -11.14 -6.82 0.22
C LYS A 65 -10.29 -6.48 1.43
N GLY A 66 -10.84 -5.65 2.32
CA GLY A 66 -10.15 -5.19 3.52
C GLY A 66 -10.11 -6.18 4.68
N ASP A 67 -9.19 -5.92 5.60
CA ASP A 67 -9.09 -6.55 6.92
C ASP A 67 -10.19 -6.06 7.88
N LYS A 68 -10.11 -6.46 9.15
CA LYS A 68 -11.01 -5.98 10.22
C LYS A 68 -10.96 -4.46 10.44
N MET A 69 -9.82 -3.85 10.16
CA MET A 69 -9.61 -2.40 10.24
C MET A 69 -9.96 -1.68 8.94
N LYS A 70 -10.60 -2.40 8.00
CA LYS A 70 -11.02 -1.90 6.69
C LYS A 70 -9.86 -1.43 5.81
N GLN A 71 -8.65 -1.89 6.10
CA GLN A 71 -7.44 -1.65 5.33
C GLN A 71 -7.33 -2.67 4.21
N PHE A 72 -6.99 -2.23 3.01
CA PHE A 72 -6.76 -3.13 1.88
C PHE A 72 -5.31 -3.63 1.89
N PRO A 73 -5.00 -4.73 1.19
CA PRO A 73 -3.63 -5.26 1.11
C PRO A 73 -2.56 -4.21 0.79
N LEU A 74 -2.88 -3.24 -0.07
CA LEU A 74 -1.94 -2.16 -0.42
C LEU A 74 -1.58 -1.27 0.79
N ALA A 75 -2.52 -0.98 1.69
CA ALA A 75 -2.24 -0.19 2.90
C ALA A 75 -1.23 -0.90 3.81
N GLU A 76 -1.38 -2.21 4.00
CA GLU A 76 -0.47 -2.99 4.84
C GLU A 76 0.94 -3.08 4.22
N ALA A 77 1.03 -3.19 2.89
CA ALA A 77 2.30 -3.16 2.18
C ALA A 77 3.02 -1.80 2.33
N LEU A 78 2.27 -0.69 2.25
CA LEU A 78 2.77 0.67 2.46
C LEU A 78 3.26 0.89 3.89
N ARG A 79 2.47 0.50 4.89
CA ARG A 79 2.83 0.61 6.32
C ARG A 79 4.11 -0.18 6.65
N ARG A 80 4.38 -1.22 5.88
CA ARG A 80 5.58 -2.06 6.02
C ARG A 80 6.75 -1.57 5.20
N ASP A 81 6.62 -0.53 4.37
CA ASP A 81 7.67 -0.16 3.41
C ASP A 81 8.15 -1.38 2.57
N ASP A 82 7.20 -2.25 2.18
CA ASP A 82 7.50 -3.42 1.37
C ASP A 82 7.33 -3.07 -0.11
N TYR A 83 8.35 -2.41 -0.67
CA TYR A 83 8.35 -1.97 -2.07
C TYR A 83 8.02 -3.10 -3.06
N THR A 84 8.49 -4.32 -2.82
CA THR A 84 8.23 -5.47 -3.69
C THR A 84 6.73 -5.79 -3.70
N THR A 85 6.11 -5.90 -2.52
CA THR A 85 4.68 -6.16 -2.40
C THR A 85 3.83 -5.01 -2.93
N ILE A 86 4.22 -3.75 -2.68
CA ILE A 86 3.56 -2.56 -3.25
C ILE A 86 3.53 -2.66 -4.77
N LYS A 87 4.68 -2.96 -5.39
CA LYS A 87 4.79 -3.09 -6.84
C LYS A 87 3.87 -4.20 -7.36
N LEU A 88 3.91 -5.38 -6.76
CA LEU A 88 3.06 -6.52 -7.16
C LEU A 88 1.57 -6.17 -7.11
N LEU A 89 1.09 -5.60 -6.00
CA LEU A 89 -0.32 -5.26 -5.82
C LEU A 89 -0.77 -4.18 -6.81
N VAL A 90 0.05 -3.14 -7.02
CA VAL A 90 -0.29 -2.05 -7.95
C VAL A 90 -0.25 -2.52 -9.41
N GLU A 91 0.69 -3.40 -9.78
CA GLU A 91 0.73 -4.01 -11.11
C GLU A 91 -0.44 -4.98 -11.34
N ALA A 92 -0.96 -5.61 -10.29
CA ALA A 92 -2.18 -6.41 -10.32
C ALA A 92 -3.48 -5.57 -10.27
N GLY A 93 -3.39 -4.23 -10.26
CA GLY A 93 -4.54 -3.34 -10.38
C GLY A 93 -5.10 -2.79 -9.07
N ALA A 94 -4.36 -2.87 -7.96
CA ALA A 94 -4.76 -2.19 -6.73
C ALA A 94 -4.88 -0.67 -6.94
N ASP A 95 -5.97 -0.07 -6.41
CA ASP A 95 -6.20 1.36 -6.51
C ASP A 95 -5.27 2.14 -5.56
N VAL A 96 -4.28 2.82 -6.13
CA VAL A 96 -3.32 3.65 -5.38
C VAL A 96 -3.96 4.86 -4.69
N ASN A 97 -5.17 5.25 -5.10
CA ASN A 97 -5.92 6.38 -4.54
C ASN A 97 -6.97 5.96 -3.51
N LYS A 98 -7.02 4.66 -3.17
CA LYS A 98 -7.93 4.12 -2.17
C LYS A 98 -7.33 2.87 -1.51
N VAL A 99 -6.63 3.06 -0.40
CA VAL A 99 -5.98 1.96 0.34
C VAL A 99 -6.80 1.42 1.52
N ASN A 100 -7.95 2.04 1.82
CA ASN A 100 -8.90 1.58 2.83
C ASN A 100 -10.34 2.06 2.52
N GLU A 101 -11.33 1.61 3.30
CA GLU A 101 -12.73 2.03 3.12
C GLU A 101 -12.97 3.53 3.37
N GLU A 102 -12.11 4.20 4.15
CA GLU A 102 -12.21 5.65 4.39
C GLU A 102 -11.76 6.49 3.19
N GLY A 103 -11.10 5.86 2.21
CA GLY A 103 -10.66 6.53 1.00
C GLY A 103 -9.29 7.18 1.10
N ASP A 104 -8.45 6.75 2.04
CA ASP A 104 -7.07 7.23 2.15
C ASP A 104 -6.26 6.85 0.90
N GLU A 105 -5.29 7.70 0.54
CA GLU A 105 -4.47 7.53 -0.65
C GLU A 105 -3.09 7.00 -0.29
N GLY A 106 -2.57 6.05 -1.07
CA GLY A 106 -1.26 5.45 -0.83
C GLY A 106 -0.13 6.49 -0.88
N LEU A 107 -0.24 7.47 -1.77
CA LEU A 107 0.76 8.53 -1.93
C LEU A 107 0.87 9.40 -0.67
N SER A 108 -0.23 9.63 0.05
CA SER A 108 -0.21 10.37 1.32
C SER A 108 0.70 9.68 2.35
N PHE A 109 0.68 8.34 2.43
CA PHE A 109 1.51 7.58 3.36
C PHE A 109 3.00 7.75 3.06
N SER A 110 3.41 7.52 1.81
CA SER A 110 4.84 7.57 1.45
C SER A 110 5.41 8.99 1.53
N VAL A 111 4.60 10.03 1.25
CA VAL A 111 5.02 11.43 1.42
C VAL A 111 5.28 11.78 2.87
N ILE A 112 4.40 11.35 3.78
CA ILE A 112 4.55 11.64 5.22
C ILE A 112 5.76 10.91 5.83
N HIS A 113 6.05 9.70 5.35
CA HIS A 113 7.21 8.93 5.79
C HIS A 113 8.51 9.29 5.05
N ASP A 114 8.45 10.24 4.11
CA ASP A 114 9.58 10.70 3.32
C ASP A 114 10.19 9.62 2.40
N ASP A 115 9.39 8.63 2.01
CA ASP A 115 9.79 7.53 1.12
C ASP A 115 9.75 7.98 -0.34
N ILE A 116 10.84 8.59 -0.81
CA ILE A 116 11.00 9.11 -2.18
C ILE A 116 10.68 8.05 -3.23
N LYS A 117 11.26 6.84 -3.09
CA LYS A 117 11.13 5.75 -4.06
C LYS A 117 9.69 5.25 -4.21
N ILE A 118 8.98 5.07 -3.09
CA ILE A 118 7.56 4.65 -3.14
C ILE A 118 6.72 5.80 -3.69
N SER A 119 6.97 7.03 -3.25
CA SER A 119 6.23 8.22 -3.70
C SER A 119 6.34 8.39 -5.21
N GLU A 120 7.55 8.32 -5.77
CA GLU A 120 7.77 8.40 -7.20
C GLU A 120 7.02 7.30 -7.96
N PHE A 121 7.09 6.05 -7.49
CA PHE A 121 6.36 4.93 -8.10
C PHE A 121 4.84 5.15 -8.08
N LEU A 122 4.27 5.58 -6.94
CA LEU A 122 2.83 5.82 -6.83
C LEU A 122 2.39 7.00 -7.70
N ILE A 123 3.19 8.06 -7.81
CA ILE A 123 2.94 9.18 -8.73
C ILE A 123 2.86 8.68 -10.18
N GLN A 124 3.82 7.87 -10.61
CA GLN A 124 3.83 7.26 -11.96
C GLN A 124 2.60 6.37 -12.21
N LYS A 125 2.03 5.79 -11.15
CA LYS A 125 0.81 4.97 -11.20
C LYS A 125 -0.48 5.76 -11.00
N GLY A 126 -0.41 7.10 -11.03
CA GLY A 126 -1.58 7.98 -10.97
C GLY A 126 -2.04 8.34 -9.56
N GLY A 127 -1.13 8.25 -8.57
CA GLY A 127 -1.36 8.67 -7.20
C GLY A 127 -1.77 10.14 -7.08
N ARG A 128 -2.64 10.42 -6.10
CA ARG A 128 -3.19 11.74 -5.79
C ARG A 128 -3.13 12.00 -4.30
N ILE A 129 -3.15 13.27 -3.93
CA ILE A 129 -3.19 13.74 -2.54
C ILE A 129 -4.44 14.59 -2.36
N LYS A 130 -5.49 14.05 -1.71
CA LYS A 130 -6.70 14.85 -1.37
C LYS A 130 -6.58 15.48 0.01
N LYS A 131 -5.95 14.79 0.98
CA LYS A 131 -5.66 15.35 2.32
C LYS A 131 -4.44 16.29 2.30
N TYR A 132 -4.39 17.19 1.33
CA TYR A 132 -3.20 17.97 0.96
C TYR A 132 -2.63 18.83 2.09
N LYS A 133 -3.45 19.47 2.93
CA LYS A 133 -2.93 20.31 4.05
C LYS A 133 -2.07 19.48 4.99
N PHE A 134 -2.65 18.37 5.48
CA PHE A 134 -1.96 17.48 6.41
C PHE A 134 -0.69 16.90 5.80
N VAL A 135 -0.72 16.49 4.53
CA VAL A 135 0.44 15.92 3.85
C VAL A 135 1.54 16.98 3.66
N ILE A 136 1.20 18.14 3.10
CA ILE A 136 2.16 19.22 2.79
C ILE A 136 2.82 19.75 4.07
N ASP A 137 2.06 19.93 5.15
CA ASP A 137 2.59 20.42 6.44
C ASP A 137 3.59 19.46 7.09
N ASN A 138 3.51 18.17 6.76
CA ASN A 138 4.31 17.10 7.35
C ASN A 138 5.48 16.61 6.46
N ILE A 139 5.70 17.20 5.29
CA ILE A 139 6.85 16.84 4.43
C ILE A 139 8.17 17.02 5.19
N GLY A 140 9.00 15.98 5.15
CA GLY A 140 10.23 15.88 5.92
C GLY A 140 11.46 16.46 5.22
N SER A 141 11.63 16.18 3.93
CA SER A 141 12.83 16.55 3.18
C SER A 141 12.57 17.51 2.03
N SER A 142 13.62 18.24 1.64
CA SER A 142 13.65 19.03 0.41
C SER A 142 13.64 18.16 -0.85
N GLU A 143 14.08 16.90 -0.76
CA GLU A 143 14.00 15.92 -1.85
C GLU A 143 12.54 15.57 -2.17
N MET A 144 11.74 15.28 -1.15
CA MET A 144 10.29 15.08 -1.32
C MET A 144 9.62 16.35 -1.86
N VAL A 145 10.05 17.53 -1.42
CA VAL A 145 9.53 18.79 -1.99
C VAL A 145 9.84 18.89 -3.48
N THR A 146 11.08 18.59 -3.87
CA THR A 146 11.51 18.63 -5.27
C THR A 146 10.75 17.62 -6.13
N LEU A 147 10.49 16.42 -5.60
CA LEU A 147 9.71 15.39 -6.29
C LEU A 147 8.28 15.88 -6.57
N LEU A 148 7.61 16.46 -5.57
CA LEU A 148 6.23 16.95 -5.71
C LEU A 148 6.15 18.19 -6.60
N GLU A 149 7.14 19.08 -6.56
CA GLU A 149 7.26 20.24 -7.48
C GLU A 149 7.27 19.80 -8.95
N GLN A 150 7.97 18.71 -9.26
CA GLN A 150 8.01 18.16 -10.62
C GLN A 150 6.68 17.50 -11.04
N HIS A 151 5.76 17.28 -10.09
CA HIS A 151 4.56 16.48 -10.28
C HIS A 151 3.31 17.15 -9.70
N GLU A 152 3.12 18.46 -9.86
CA GLU A 152 1.97 19.20 -9.30
C GLU A 152 0.58 18.61 -9.62
N HIS A 153 0.46 17.85 -10.72
CA HIS A 153 -0.75 17.11 -11.10
C HIS A 153 -1.27 16.11 -10.04
N VAL A 154 -0.50 15.80 -9.00
CA VAL A 154 -0.91 14.96 -7.86
C VAL A 154 -1.93 15.68 -6.96
N PHE A 155 -1.96 17.01 -7.00
CA PHE A 155 -2.85 17.83 -6.18
C PHE A 155 -4.14 18.18 -6.92
N CYS A 156 -5.20 18.43 -6.16
CA CYS A 156 -6.37 19.17 -6.67
C CYS A 156 -6.03 20.66 -6.79
N GLN A 157 -6.93 21.46 -7.39
CA GLN A 157 -6.71 22.89 -7.60
C GLN A 157 -6.38 23.66 -6.29
N GLU A 158 -7.14 23.39 -5.24
CA GLU A 158 -6.93 24.00 -3.91
C GLU A 158 -5.62 23.49 -3.28
N GLY A 159 -5.29 22.21 -3.49
CA GLY A 159 -4.05 21.62 -3.04
C GLY A 159 -2.82 22.23 -3.71
N ALA A 160 -2.88 22.49 -5.02
CA ALA A 160 -1.84 23.16 -5.77
C ALA A 160 -1.65 24.61 -5.29
N SER A 161 -2.75 25.33 -5.02
CA SER A 161 -2.65 26.69 -4.46
C SER A 161 -1.98 26.69 -3.09
N TYR A 162 -2.33 25.74 -2.22
CA TYR A 162 -1.70 25.60 -0.91
C TYR A 162 -0.23 25.18 -1.00
N TRP A 163 0.09 24.26 -1.93
CA TRP A 163 1.46 23.86 -2.24
C TRP A 163 2.33 25.06 -2.59
N GLU A 164 1.84 25.91 -3.50
CA GLU A 164 2.56 27.09 -3.96
C GLU A 164 2.93 28.02 -2.80
N GLU A 165 2.02 28.20 -1.85
CA GLU A 165 2.23 29.02 -0.65
C GLU A 165 3.27 28.42 0.31
N GLN A 166 3.30 27.09 0.48
CA GLN A 166 4.11 26.44 1.52
C GLN A 166 5.49 25.97 1.04
N ARG A 167 5.65 25.62 -0.23
CA ARG A 167 6.84 24.90 -0.72
C ARG A 167 8.18 25.61 -0.48
N LEU A 168 8.22 26.94 -0.61
CA LEU A 168 9.45 27.70 -0.36
C LEU A 168 9.85 27.64 1.11
N ALA A 169 8.87 27.71 2.02
CA ALA A 169 9.13 27.54 3.44
C ALA A 169 9.61 26.12 3.75
N LEU A 170 9.05 25.10 3.08
CA LEU A 170 9.48 23.71 3.22
C LEU A 170 10.92 23.49 2.73
N LEU A 171 11.32 24.10 1.61
CA LEU A 171 12.71 24.04 1.12
C LEU A 171 13.73 24.69 2.07
N MET A 172 13.27 25.66 2.87
CA MET A 172 14.11 26.40 3.82
C MET A 172 14.09 25.79 5.23
N LYS A 173 13.26 24.78 5.50
CA LYS A 173 13.28 24.07 6.78
C LYS A 173 14.57 23.26 6.88
N GLU A 174 15.31 23.47 7.97
CA GLU A 174 16.39 22.55 8.37
C GLU A 174 15.82 21.12 8.46
N PRO A 175 16.55 20.09 8.00
CA PRO A 175 16.08 18.71 8.10
C PRO A 175 15.75 18.41 9.56
N ARG A 176 14.62 17.73 9.80
CA ARG A 176 14.29 17.24 11.14
C ARG A 176 15.44 16.32 11.56
N ASN A 177 16.35 16.84 12.40
CA ASN A 177 17.48 16.11 12.93
C ASN A 177 16.97 14.74 13.38
N ALA A 178 17.48 13.67 12.75
CA ALA A 178 17.38 12.35 13.32
C ALA A 178 17.91 12.48 14.75
N VAL A 179 17.02 12.39 15.73
CA VAL A 179 17.45 12.19 17.11
C VAL A 179 18.14 10.84 17.07
N VAL A 180 19.46 10.87 16.92
CA VAL A 180 20.33 9.75 17.17
C VAL A 180 20.21 9.50 18.67
N SER A 181 19.19 8.72 19.06
CA SER A 181 19.16 8.10 20.37
C SER A 181 20.17 6.96 20.34
N ALA A 182 21.24 7.17 21.09
CA ALA A 182 22.29 6.22 21.42
C ALA A 182 21.76 4.93 22.06
#